data_AF-A0A953ZZG6-F1
#
_entry.id   AF-A0A953ZZG6-F1
#
_cell.length_a   1.000
_cell.length_b   1.000
_cell.length_c   1.000
_cell.angle_alpha   90.00
_cell.angle_beta   90.00
_cell.angle_gamma   90.00
#
_symmetry.space_group_name_H-M   'P 1'
#
loop_
_entity.id
_entity.type
_entity.pdbx_description
1 polymer ?
#
loop_
_entity_poly.entity_id
_entity_poly.type
_entity_poly.pdbx_seq_one_letter_code
_entity_poly.pdbx_strand_id
1 'polypeptide(L)'
;AAAPMNVVIRTDDGAVSLLVDEIEEILDASTETLDAPPENLDHRTRALVSGIHKFPDRLMLVLDTDAVLSSAGAADDENADDHPDGRHPDAR
;
A
#
# COMPACT_ATOMS: atom_id res chain seq x y z
N ALA A 1 2.61 25.47 -0.92
CA ALA A 1 2.58 24.04 -0.61
C ALA A 1 1.72 23.37 -1.66
N ALA A 2 2.22 22.34 -2.35
CA ALA A 2 1.38 21.53 -3.22
C ALA A 2 0.41 20.72 -2.35
N ALA A 3 -0.84 20.58 -2.79
CA ALA A 3 -1.79 19.72 -2.11
C ALA A 3 -1.44 18.26 -2.44
N PRO A 4 -1.44 17.34 -1.47
CA PRO A 4 -1.12 15.96 -1.74
C PRO A 4 -2.17 15.36 -2.70
N MET A 5 -1.72 14.51 -3.60
CA MET A 5 -2.56 13.84 -4.61
C MET A 5 -2.92 12.43 -4.15
N ASN A 6 -4.04 11.92 -4.66
CA ASN A 6 -4.52 10.57 -4.34
C ASN A 6 -4.44 9.68 -5.58
N VAL A 7 -3.80 8.52 -5.46
CA VAL A 7 -3.78 7.45 -6.45
C VAL A 7 -4.71 6.35 -5.96
N VAL A 8 -5.80 6.08 -6.69
CA VAL A 8 -6.78 5.07 -6.32
C VAL A 8 -6.49 3.76 -7.02
N ILE A 9 -6.24 2.71 -6.24
CA ILE A 9 -6.04 1.33 -6.71
C ILE A 9 -7.32 0.55 -6.44
N ARG A 10 -7.81 -0.17 -7.44
CA ARG A 10 -8.95 -1.08 -7.29
C ARG A 10 -8.44 -2.50 -7.13
N THR A 11 -8.76 -3.11 -6.00
CA THR A 11 -8.53 -4.54 -5.73
C THR A 11 -9.85 -5.28 -5.64
N ASP A 12 -9.79 -6.60 -5.48
CA ASP A 12 -10.97 -7.44 -5.25
C ASP A 12 -11.68 -7.10 -3.93
N ASP A 13 -10.92 -6.64 -2.92
CA ASP A 13 -11.42 -6.30 -1.58
C ASP A 13 -12.03 -4.88 -1.52
N GLY A 14 -11.66 -4.01 -2.45
CA GLY A 14 -12.20 -2.65 -2.52
C GLY A 14 -11.29 -1.66 -3.21
N ALA A 15 -11.64 -0.38 -3.11
CA ALA A 15 -10.79 0.70 -3.59
C ALA A 15 -9.92 1.25 -2.45
N VAL A 16 -8.61 1.35 -2.69
CA VAL A 16 -7.64 1.92 -1.73
C VAL A 16 -7.01 3.16 -2.33
N SER A 17 -6.84 4.20 -1.50
CA SER A 17 -6.25 5.48 -1.91
C SER A 17 -4.85 5.62 -1.33
N LEU A 18 -3.84 5.79 -2.18
CA LEU A 18 -2.48 6.11 -1.81
C LEU A 18 -2.26 7.61 -1.90
N LEU A 19 -1.78 8.20 -0.82
CA LEU A 19 -1.38 9.61 -0.80
C LEU A 19 0.02 9.75 -1.41
N VAL A 20 0.15 10.60 -2.42
CA VAL A 20 1.42 10.87 -3.10
C VAL A 20 1.66 12.38 -3.18
N ASP A 21 2.94 12.79 -3.22
CA ASP A 21 3.30 14.19 -3.37
C ASP A 21 2.91 14.73 -4.75
N GLU A 22 3.29 14.03 -5.82
CA GLU A 22 3.08 14.45 -7.21
C GLU A 22 3.09 13.26 -8.19
N ILE A 23 2.44 13.44 -9.35
CA ILE A 23 2.48 12.50 -10.47
C ILE A 23 3.20 13.20 -11.63
N GLU A 24 4.36 12.69 -12.04
CA GLU A 24 5.18 13.36 -13.05
C GLU A 24 4.80 12.98 -14.49
N GLU A 25 5.05 11.72 -14.88
CA GLU A 25 4.86 11.28 -16.26
C GLU A 25 4.59 9.77 -16.36
N ILE A 26 4.06 9.34 -17.51
CA ILE A 26 3.87 7.93 -17.84
C ILE A 26 5.10 7.45 -18.60
N LEU A 27 5.74 6.39 -18.10
CA LEU A 27 6.90 5.77 -18.72
C LEU A 27 6.56 4.40 -19.31
N ASP A 28 7.13 4.11 -20.48
CA ASP A 28 7.15 2.76 -21.04
C ASP A 28 8.25 1.97 -20.33
N ALA A 29 7.86 1.02 -19.49
CA ALA A 29 8.76 0.19 -18.71
C ALA A 29 8.55 -1.28 -19.08
N SER A 30 9.59 -1.91 -19.62
CA SER A 30 9.59 -3.34 -19.95
C SER A 30 10.03 -4.16 -18.74
N THR A 31 9.33 -5.24 -18.44
CA THR A 31 9.71 -6.17 -17.35
C THR A 31 11.10 -6.79 -17.54
N GLU A 32 11.63 -6.78 -18.77
CA GLU A 32 12.97 -7.27 -19.11
C GLU A 32 14.09 -6.36 -18.60
N THR A 33 13.81 -5.08 -18.37
CA THR A 33 14.79 -4.10 -17.84
C THR A 33 14.67 -3.91 -16.33
N LEU A 34 13.86 -4.75 -15.68
CA LEU A 34 13.66 -4.73 -14.24
C LEU A 34 14.85 -5.42 -13.56
N ASP A 35 15.59 -4.65 -12.77
CA ASP A 35 16.67 -5.15 -11.93
C ASP A 35 16.15 -5.46 -10.51
N ALA A 36 16.87 -6.31 -9.78
CA ALA A 36 16.59 -6.58 -8.39
C ALA A 36 16.71 -5.31 -7.53
N PRO A 37 15.88 -5.15 -6.48
CA PRO A 37 15.95 -4.00 -5.60
C PRO A 37 17.34 -3.94 -4.92
N PRO A 38 17.94 -2.75 -4.84
CA PRO A 38 19.33 -2.63 -4.43
C PRO A 38 19.48 -2.88 -2.92
N GLU A 39 20.64 -3.41 -2.55
CA GLU A 39 20.92 -3.90 -1.18
C GLU A 39 21.01 -2.81 -0.12
N ASN A 40 21.15 -1.54 -0.53
CA ASN A 40 21.18 -0.37 0.35
C ASN A 40 19.78 0.09 0.80
N LEU A 41 18.71 -0.52 0.31
CA LEU A 41 17.36 -0.27 0.83
C LEU A 41 17.16 -0.99 2.15
N ASP A 42 16.52 -0.31 3.10
CA ASP A 42 16.04 -0.93 4.33
C ASP A 42 15.13 -2.13 4.04
N HIS A 43 15.20 -3.14 4.91
CA HIS A 43 14.47 -4.40 4.74
C HIS A 43 12.96 -4.20 4.53
N ARG A 44 12.35 -3.24 5.23
CA ARG A 44 10.91 -2.95 5.07
C ARG A 44 10.60 -2.44 3.66
N THR A 45 11.32 -1.41 3.21
CA THR A 45 11.13 -0.84 1.87
C THR A 45 11.41 -1.86 0.78
N ARG A 46 12.46 -2.67 0.95
CA ARG A 46 12.81 -3.75 0.01
C ARG A 46 11.72 -4.80 -0.12
N ALA A 47 11.00 -5.11 0.96
CA ALA A 47 9.89 -6.06 0.93
C ALA A 47 8.64 -5.53 0.19
N LEU A 48 8.53 -4.21 -0.01
CA LEU A 48 7.41 -3.56 -0.69
C LEU A 48 7.72 -3.22 -2.16
N VAL A 49 8.92 -3.54 -2.64
CA VAL A 49 9.39 -3.14 -3.98
C VAL A 49 9.68 -4.40 -4.79
N SER A 50 8.97 -4.59 -5.91
CA SER A 50 9.17 -5.73 -6.79
C SER A 50 10.48 -5.65 -7.57
N GLY A 51 11.01 -4.44 -7.80
CA GLY A 51 12.27 -4.21 -8.49
C GLY A 51 12.55 -2.74 -8.78
N ILE A 52 13.58 -2.49 -9.58
CA ILE A 52 13.97 -1.13 -10.01
C ILE A 52 14.18 -1.03 -11.51
N HIS A 53 13.83 0.11 -12.08
CA HIS A 53 14.20 0.51 -13.43
C HIS A 53 15.23 1.64 -13.38
N LYS A 54 16.32 1.43 -14.10
CA LYS A 54 17.39 2.44 -14.25
C LYS A 54 17.12 3.27 -15.49
N PHE A 55 16.91 4.57 -15.28
CA PHE A 55 16.86 5.57 -16.34
C PHE A 55 18.18 6.37 -16.34
N PRO A 56 18.52 7.09 -17.42
CA PRO A 56 19.79 7.83 -17.51
C PRO A 56 20.04 8.80 -16.34
N ASP A 57 19.00 9.49 -15.88
CA ASP A 57 19.11 10.56 -14.87
C ASP A 57 18.36 10.26 -13.57
N ARG A 58 17.69 9.11 -13.47
CA ARG A 58 16.88 8.76 -12.30
C ARG A 58 16.73 7.25 -12.11
N LEU A 59 16.37 6.86 -10.91
CA LEU A 59 16.00 5.50 -10.56
C LEU A 59 14.50 5.46 -10.26
N MET A 60 13.78 4.50 -10.84
CA MET A 60 12.37 4.26 -10.52
C MET A 60 12.24 2.95 -9.75
N LEU A 61 11.60 2.99 -8.60
CA LEU A 61 11.26 1.80 -7.82
C LEU A 61 9.87 1.35 -8.24
N VAL A 62 9.72 0.06 -8.52
CA VAL A 62 8.43 -0.54 -8.83
C VAL A 62 7.81 -1.01 -7.51
N LEU A 63 6.76 -0.30 -7.07
CA LEU A 63 6.04 -0.61 -5.85
C LEU A 63 5.17 -1.85 -6.04
N ASP A 64 5.31 -2.82 -5.14
CA ASP A 64 4.47 -4.00 -5.09
C ASP A 64 3.16 -3.64 -4.36
N THR A 65 2.10 -3.40 -5.13
CA THR A 65 0.82 -2.96 -4.56
C THR A 65 0.20 -4.03 -3.66
N ASP A 66 0.41 -5.31 -3.94
CA ASP A 66 -0.13 -6.40 -3.12
C ASP A 66 0.55 -6.45 -1.75
N ALA A 67 1.89 -6.40 -1.70
CA ALA A 67 2.65 -6.36 -0.47
C ALA A 67 2.33 -5.11 0.37
N VAL A 68 2.14 -3.95 -0.28
CA VAL A 68 1.73 -2.71 0.40
C VAL A 68 0.37 -2.88 1.07
N LEU A 69 -0.62 -3.38 0.33
CA LEU A 69 -1.98 -3.56 0.85
C LEU A 69 -2.03 -4.61 1.96
N SER A 70 -1.30 -5.72 1.82
CA SER A 70 -1.16 -6.75 2.86
C SER A 70 -0.53 -6.19 4.14
N SER A 71 0.44 -5.29 4.02
CA SER A 71 1.08 -4.64 5.17
C SER A 71 0.20 -3.56 5.82
N ALA A 72 -0.69 -2.92 5.06
CA ALA A 72 -1.58 -1.87 5.52
C ALA A 72 -2.87 -2.40 6.17
N GLY A 73 -3.37 -3.57 5.71
CA GLY A 73 -4.63 -4.16 6.15
C GLY A 73 -4.64 -4.81 7.54
N ALA A 74 -3.55 -4.69 8.33
CA ALA A 74 -3.47 -5.27 9.67
C ALA A 74 -4.14 -4.44 10.78
N ALA A 75 -4.93 -3.41 10.45
CA ALA A 75 -5.46 -2.43 11.41
C ALA A 75 -6.98 -2.44 11.64
N ASP A 76 -7.76 -3.33 10.99
CA ASP A 76 -9.21 -3.37 11.15
C ASP A 76 -9.69 -4.73 11.69
N ASP A 77 -9.48 -4.96 12.99
CA ASP A 77 -10.29 -5.89 13.80
C ASP A 77 -10.40 -5.35 15.25
N GLU A 78 -10.77 -4.07 15.42
CA GLU A 78 -11.05 -3.46 16.74
C GLU A 78 -12.37 -2.67 16.77
N ASN A 79 -13.38 -3.13 16.01
CA ASN A 79 -14.76 -2.72 16.26
C ASN A 79 -15.64 -3.95 16.46
N ALA A 80 -15.21 -4.81 17.39
CA ALA A 80 -16.16 -5.59 18.16
C ALA A 80 -17.04 -4.58 18.90
N ASP A 81 -18.22 -4.35 18.34
CA ASP A 81 -19.37 -3.77 19.03
C ASP A 81 -19.66 -4.65 20.27
N ASP A 82 -18.91 -4.43 21.34
CA ASP A 82 -19.19 -4.94 22.68
C ASP A 82 -20.31 -4.07 23.24
N HIS A 83 -21.54 -4.33 22.77
CA HIS A 83 -22.71 -4.02 23.56
C HIS A 83 -23.24 -5.31 24.16
N PRO A 84 -22.82 -5.70 25.38
CA PRO A 84 -23.54 -6.72 26.11
C PRO A 84 -24.89 -6.11 26.50
N ASP A 85 -25.93 -6.41 25.71
CA ASP A 85 -27.33 -6.15 26.09
C ASP A 85 -27.62 -6.93 27.38
N GLY A 86 -27.40 -6.27 28.52
CA GLY A 86 -27.61 -6.78 29.85
C GLY A 86 -29.08 -6.91 30.24
N ARG A 87 -29.93 -7.48 29.39
CA ARG A 87 -31.27 -7.91 29.82
C ARG A 87 -31.17 -9.23 30.58
N HIS A 88 -31.03 -9.09 31.90
CA HIS A 88 -31.41 -10.10 32.88
C HIS A 88 -32.89 -10.48 32.66
N PRO A 89 -33.23 -11.73 32.31
CA PRO A 89 -34.59 -12.20 32.44
C PRO A 89 -34.83 -12.66 33.88
N ASP A 90 -35.82 -12.03 34.50
CA ASP A 90 -36.75 -12.60 35.48
C ASP A 90 -36.18 -13.23 36.76
N ALA A 91 -36.16 -12.40 37.81
CA ALA A 91 -36.30 -12.88 39.18
C ALA A 91 -37.75 -13.33 39.41
N ARG A 92 -37.98 -14.65 39.46
CA ARG A 92 -39.07 -15.31 40.21
C ARG A 92 -38.65 -16.68 40.71
#